data_AF-A0A9E5XE35-F1
#
_entry.id   AF-A0A9E5XE35-F1
#
_cell.length_a   1.000
_cell.length_b   1.000
_cell.length_c   1.000
_cell.angle_alpha   90.00
_cell.angle_beta   90.00
_cell.angle_gamma   90.00
#
_symmetry.space_group_name_H-M   'P 1'
#
loop_
_entity.id
_entity.type
_entity.pdbx_description
1 polymer ?
#
loop_
_entity_poly.entity_id
_entity_poly.type
_entity_poly.pdbx_seq_one_letter_code
_entity_poly.pdbx_strand_id
1 'polypeptide(L)' 'MNRKDDLVYVPVGPDRFRAHLIAAACNDEGLTVELLTADDDGTFPWYGAVQPYRLLVHRSDIDKVQTVIGRNAPW' A
#
# COMPACT_ATOMS: atom_id res chain seq x y z
N MET A 1 15.86 3.35 -19.32
CA MET A 1 14.87 2.43 -18.70
C MET A 1 13.88 3.25 -17.88
N ASN A 2 12.60 3.19 -18.22
CA ASN A 2 11.53 3.96 -17.59
C ASN A 2 11.18 3.33 -16.22
N ARG A 3 11.66 3.89 -15.10
CA ARG A 3 11.43 3.37 -13.73
C ARG A 3 9.95 3.30 -13.31
N LYS A 4 9.03 3.87 -14.08
CA LYS A 4 7.59 3.91 -13.78
C LYS A 4 6.81 2.65 -14.22
N ASP A 5 7.36 1.84 -15.11
CA ASP A 5 6.64 0.67 -15.66
C ASP A 5 6.62 -0.56 -14.74
N ASP A 6 7.40 -0.56 -13.65
CA ASP A 6 7.49 -1.72 -12.74
C ASP A 6 6.88 -1.45 -11.36
N LEU A 7 6.01 -0.45 -11.24
CA LEU A 7 5.28 -0.17 -10.01
C LEU A 7 3.89 -0.79 -10.08
N VAL A 8 3.48 -1.47 -9.01
CA VAL A 8 2.17 -2.09 -8.89
C VAL A 8 1.45 -1.62 -7.62
N TYR A 9 0.12 -1.68 -7.67
CA TYR A 9 -0.73 -1.39 -6.51
C TYR A 9 -1.03 -2.65 -5.72
N VAL A 10 -0.77 -2.63 -4.41
CA VAL A 10 -1.12 -3.71 -3.48
C VAL A 10 -2.13 -3.17 -2.46
N PRO A 11 -3.35 -3.74 -2.35
CA PRO A 11 -4.33 -3.30 -1.37
C PRO A 11 -3.90 -3.70 0.05
N VAL A 12 -4.04 -2.78 1.01
CA VAL A 12 -3.72 -2.98 2.44
C VAL A 12 -4.93 -2.82 3.37
N GLY A 13 -6.13 -2.78 2.78
CA GLY A 13 -7.39 -2.71 3.51
C GLY A 13 -7.84 -1.28 3.83
N PRO A 14 -9.02 -1.10 4.44
CA PRO A 14 -9.65 0.20 4.62
C PRO A 14 -9.20 0.95 5.89
N ASP A 15 -8.41 0.31 6.76
CA ASP A 15 -7.98 0.92 8.01
C ASP A 15 -6.74 1.80 7.76
N ARG A 16 -6.92 3.12 7.93
CA ARG A 16 -5.87 4.12 7.73
C ARG A 16 -4.67 3.87 8.64
N PHE A 17 -4.91 3.55 9.91
CA PHE A 17 -3.84 3.40 10.89
C PHE A 17 -2.99 2.17 10.56
N ARG A 18 -3.64 1.05 10.24
CA ARG A 18 -2.98 -0.16 9.76
C ARG A 18 -2.23 0.08 8.45
N ALA A 19 -2.81 0.81 7.51
CA ALA A 19 -2.13 1.13 6.25
C ALA A 19 -0.83 1.90 6.48
N HIS A 20 -0.82 2.86 7.39
CA HIS A 20 0.41 3.56 7.80
C HIS A 20 1.40 2.65 8.54
N LEU A 21 0.94 1.74 9.40
CA LEU A 21 1.81 0.77 10.07
C LEU A 21 2.47 -0.19 9.08
N ILE A 22 1.71 -0.70 8.11
CA ILE A 22 2.24 -1.58 7.07
C ILE A 22 3.27 -0.84 6.22
N ALA A 23 2.98 0.41 5.81
CA ALA A 23 3.94 1.23 5.07
C ALA A 23 5.23 1.48 5.88
N ALA A 24 5.11 1.74 7.19
CA ALA A 24 6.26 1.90 8.06
C ALA A 24 7.08 0.60 8.19
N ALA A 25 6.42 -0.54 8.36
CA ALA A 25 7.07 -1.85 8.42
C ALA A 25 7.79 -2.20 7.11
N CYS A 26 7.20 -1.89 5.96
CA CYS A 26 7.87 -2.05 4.67
C CYS A 26 9.14 -1.20 4.57
N ASN A 27 9.09 0.07 5.00
CA ASN A 27 10.27 0.94 5.02
C ASN A 27 11.36 0.44 5.98
N ASP A 28 10.97 -0.11 7.14
CA ASP A 28 11.90 -0.71 8.11
C ASP A 28 12.62 -1.95 7.53
N GLU A 29 11.91 -2.76 6.73
CA GLU A 29 12.51 -3.88 5.98
C GLU A 29 13.30 -3.42 4.72
N GLY A 30 13.48 -2.12 4.52
CA GLY A 30 14.24 -1.54 3.41
C GLY A 30 13.49 -1.54 2.07
N LEU A 31 12.17 -1.76 2.08
CA LEU A 31 11.33 -1.72 0.88
C LEU A 31 10.90 -0.29 0.59
N THR A 32 11.04 0.13 -0.66
CA THR A 32 10.52 1.43 -1.11
C THR A 32 9.04 1.27 -1.44
N VAL A 33 8.17 1.84 -0.59
CA VAL A 33 6.72 1.83 -0.78
C VAL A 33 6.13 3.22 -0.62
N GLU A 34 5.08 3.52 -1.38
CA GLU A 34 4.33 4.77 -1.24
C GLU A 34 2.87 4.44 -0.88
N LEU A 35 2.37 5.03 0.21
CA LEU A 35 0.99 4.87 0.63
C LEU A 35 0.10 5.86 -0.11
N LEU A 36 -0.81 5.33 -0.91
CA LEU A 36 -1.79 6.12 -1.63
C LEU A 36 -3.04 6.29 -0.79
N THR A 37 -3.34 7.55 -0.47
CA THR A 37 -4.37 7.95 0.48
C THR A 37 -5.58 8.62 -0.17
N ALA A 38 -5.53 8.86 -1.49
CA ALA A 38 -6.58 9.50 -2.25
C ALA A 38 -7.09 8.56 -3.36
N ASP A 39 -8.41 8.53 -3.56
CA ASP A 39 -8.98 8.08 -4.83
C ASP A 39 -8.41 8.95 -5.96
N ASP A 40 -8.32 8.37 -7.17
CA ASP A 40 -7.92 9.04 -8.42
C ASP A 40 -8.67 10.37 -8.69
N ASP A 41 -9.79 10.61 -8.00
CA ASP A 41 -10.65 11.80 -8.10
C ASP A 41 -10.37 12.90 -7.04
N GLY A 42 -9.32 12.77 -6.21
CA GLY A 42 -9.00 13.75 -5.17
C GLY A 42 -10.05 13.88 -4.05
N THR A 43 -11.02 12.97 -4.03
CA THR A 43 -12.07 12.92 -3.02
C THR A 43 -11.57 12.12 -1.82
N PHE A 44 -11.63 12.72 -0.63
CA PHE A 44 -11.28 12.00 0.59
C PHE A 44 -12.24 10.81 0.79
N PRO A 45 -11.74 9.62 1.16
CA PRO A 45 -12.50 8.36 1.23
C PRO A 45 -13.65 8.34 2.25
N TRP A 46 -13.94 9.45 2.93
CA TRP A 46 -15.04 9.56 3.90
C TRP A 46 -16.42 9.68 3.25
N TYR A 47 -16.50 10.01 1.95
CA TYR A 47 -17.76 10.39 1.29
C TYR A 47 -18.33 9.39 0.28
N GLY A 48 -17.62 8.34 -0.13
CA GLY A 48 -18.18 7.40 -1.10
C GLY A 48 -17.31 6.18 -1.32
N ALA A 49 -17.85 5.00 -1.00
CA ALA A 49 -17.21 3.68 -1.09
C ALA A 49 -15.94 3.53 -0.25
N VAL A 50 -15.95 2.56 0.67
CA VAL A 50 -14.77 2.16 1.46
C VAL A 50 -13.75 1.53 0.52
N GLN A 51 -13.00 2.35 -0.21
CA GLN A 51 -11.90 1.90 -1.04
C GLN A 51 -10.73 1.55 -0.09
N PRO A 52 -10.19 0.33 -0.18
CA PRO A 52 -9.04 -0.03 0.64
C PRO A 52 -7.84 0.84 0.23
N TYR A 53 -7.10 1.31 1.22
CA TYR A 53 -5.80 1.93 1.03
C TYR A 53 -4.89 1.02 0.21
N ARG A 54 -4.00 1.61 -0.58
CA ARG A 54 -3.11 0.86 -1.48
C ARG A 54 -1.67 1.32 -1.31
N LEU A 55 -0.74 0.39 -1.38
CA LEU A 55 0.68 0.68 -1.50
C LEU A 55 1.09 0.60 -2.96
N LEU A 56 1.82 1.61 -3.42
CA LEU A 56 2.58 1.55 -4.66
C LEU A 56 3.95 0.93 -4.34
N VAL A 57 4.26 -0.19 -4.97
CA VAL A 57 5.46 -0.98 -4.67
C VAL A 57 6.13 -1.43 -5.97
N HIS A 58 7.42 -1.71 -5.92
CA HIS A 58 8.13 -2.30 -7.06
C HIS A 58 7.67 -3.76 -7.27
N ARG A 59 7.47 -4.17 -8.52
CA ARG A 59 6.93 -5.51 -8.86
C ARG A 59 7.80 -6.63 -8.30
N SER A 60 9.12 -6.43 -8.29
CA SER A 60 10.07 -7.39 -7.73
C SER A 60 9.95 -7.58 -6.21
N ASP A 61 9.29 -6.67 -5.50
CA ASP A 61 9.17 -6.70 -4.03
C ASP A 61 7.77 -7.10 -3.55
N ILE A 62 6.86 -7.47 -4.47
CA ILE A 62 5.48 -7.86 -4.14
C ILE A 62 5.45 -8.96 -3.07
N ASP A 63 6.20 -10.04 -3.24
CA ASP A 63 6.20 -11.17 -2.29
C ASP A 63 6.61 -10.75 -0.88
N LYS A 64 7.58 -9.84 -0.76
CA LYS A 64 8.02 -9.30 0.53
C LYS A 64 6.95 -8.42 1.15
N VAL A 65 6.34 -7.54 0.35
CA VAL A 65 5.25 -6.66 0.79
C VAL A 65 4.05 -7.49 1.25
N GLN A 66 3.67 -8.53 0.51
CA GLN A 66 2.60 -9.45 0.92
C GLN A 66 2.91 -10.18 2.22
N THR A 67 4.18 -10.54 2.45
CA THR A 67 4.62 -11.13 3.72
C THR A 67 4.46 -10.15 4.87
N VAL A 68 4.84 -8.88 4.70
CA VAL A 68 4.66 -7.81 5.71
C VAL A 68 3.18 -7.59 5.99
N ILE A 69 2.34 -7.56 4.95
CA ILE A 69 0.88 -7.45 5.08
C ILE A 69 0.34 -8.63 5.88
N GLY A 70 0.68 -9.87 5.53
CA GLY A 70 0.19 -11.05 6.24
C GLY A 70 0.58 -11.10 7.72
N ARG A 71 1.74 -10.55 8.10
CA ARG A 71 2.16 -10.42 9.50
C ARG A 71 1.37 -9.36 10.28
N ASN A 72 0.98 -8.28 9.62
CA ASN A 72 0.34 -7.11 10.25
C ASN A 72 -1.19 -7.08 10.07
N ALA A 73 -1.72 -7.91 9.18
CA ALA A 73 -3.14 -8.07 8.90
C ALA A 73 -3.46 -9.57 8.84
N PRO A 74 -3.65 -10.22 9.99
CA PRO A 74 -4.38 -11.48 10.02
C PRO A 74 -5.82 -11.14 9.59
N TRP A 75 -6.20 -11.60 8.41
CA TRP A 75 -7.59 -11.59 7.97
C TRP A 75 -8.37 -12.58 8.84
#